data_AF-A0A630T360-F1
#
_entry.id   AF-A0A630T360-F1
#
_cell.length_a   1.000
_cell.length_b   1.000
_cell.length_c   1.000
_cell.angle_alpha   90.00
_cell.angle_beta   90.00
_cell.angle_gamma   90.00
#
_symmetry.space_group_name_H-M   'P 1'
#
loop_
_entity.id
_entity.type
_entity.pdbx_description
1 polymer ?
#
loop_
_entity_poly.entity_id
_entity_poly.type
_entity_poly.pdbx_seq_one_letter_code
_entity_poly.pdbx_strand_id
1 'polypeptide(L)' 'ELSFSTVKQEYVVQNQQGGSGGTITAGYDFKANKEI' A
#
# COMPACT_ATOMS: atom_id res chain seq x y z
N GLU A 1 5.75 10.51 17.83
CA GLU A 1 5.56 10.84 16.39
C GLU A 1 6.54 9.99 15.58
N LEU A 2 6.14 9.54 14.39
CA LEU A 2 6.98 8.75 13.50
C LEU A 2 7.08 9.46 12.16
N SER A 3 8.29 9.52 11.61
CA SER A 3 8.59 10.06 10.28
C SER A 3 9.36 9.02 9.47
N PHE A 4 9.11 8.96 8.17
CA PHE A 4 9.67 7.98 7.27
C PHE A 4 9.91 8.61 5.89
N SER A 5 10.92 8.13 5.15
CA SER A 5 11.22 8.62 3.81
C SER A 5 10.28 8.07 2.74
N THR A 6 9.62 6.95 3.04
CA THR A 6 8.87 6.14 2.08
C THR A 6 7.70 5.48 2.79
N VAL A 7 6.58 5.33 2.10
CA VAL A 7 5.43 4.53 2.57
C VAL A 7 5.02 3.50 1.53
N LYS A 8 4.54 2.35 2.00
CA LYS A 8 3.81 1.37 1.22
C LYS A 8 2.51 1.04 1.96
N GLN A 9 1.39 1.10 1.27
CA GLN A 9 0.08 0.75 1.77
C GLN A 9 -0.46 -0.42 0.96
N GLU A 10 -0.90 -1.47 1.67
CA GLU A 10 -1.43 -2.69 1.08
C GLU A 10 -2.83 -2.93 1.64
N TYR A 11 -3.81 -3.08 0.76
CA TYR A 11 -5.19 -3.38 1.11
C TYR A 11 -5.65 -4.64 0.40
N VAL A 12 -6.00 -5.66 1.19
CA VAL A 12 -6.48 -6.95 0.66
C VAL A 12 -7.98 -6.87 0.40
N VAL A 13 -8.37 -7.10 -0.85
CA VAL A 13 -9.77 -7.20 -1.26
C VAL A 13 -10.29 -8.59 -0.90
N GLN A 14 -11.51 -8.67 -0.38
CA GLN A 14 -12.15 -9.94 -0.04
C GLN A 14 -13.03 -10.45 -1.19
N ASN A 15 -12.88 -11.72 -1.56
CA ASN A 15 -13.74 -12.38 -2.54
C ASN A 15 -15.03 -12.93 -1.91
N GLN A 16 -15.95 -13.45 -2.73
CA GLN A 16 -17.26 -13.92 -2.28
C GLN A 16 -17.20 -15.10 -1.29
N GLN A 17 -16.14 -15.91 -1.33
CA GLN A 17 -15.91 -17.03 -0.42
C GLN A 17 -15.24 -16.60 0.90
N GLY A 18 -14.98 -15.30 1.08
CA GLY A 18 -14.33 -14.74 2.26
C GLY A 18 -12.80 -14.80 2.21
N GLY A 19 -12.21 -15.30 1.12
CA GLY A 19 -10.76 -15.34 0.89
C GLY A 19 -10.22 -14.07 0.22
N SER A 20 -8.94 -14.07 -0.12
CA SER A 20 -8.34 -12.96 -0.87
C SER A 20 -8.84 -12.93 -2.31
N GLY A 21 -9.36 -11.79 -2.75
CA GLY A 21 -9.67 -11.45 -4.13
C GLY A 21 -8.55 -10.68 -4.84
N GLY A 22 -7.43 -10.43 -4.17
CA GLY A 22 -6.31 -9.63 -4.65
C GLY A 22 -5.89 -8.55 -3.65
N THR A 23 -4.77 -7.87 -3.94
CA THR A 23 -4.26 -6.78 -3.11
C THR A 23 -4.14 -5.52 -3.94
N ILE A 24 -4.70 -4.42 -3.43
CA ILE A 24 -4.44 -3.07 -3.93
C ILE A 24 -3.21 -2.55 -3.20
N THR A 25 -2.18 -2.20 -3.95
CA THR A 25 -0.91 -1.70 -3.40
C THR A 25 -0.68 -0.29 -3.91
N ALA A 26 -0.32 0.61 -3.01
CA ALA A 26 0.15 1.96 -3.32
C ALA A 26 1.44 2.25 -2.54
N GLY A 27 2.34 3.03 -3.13
CA GLY A 27 3.59 3.40 -2.49
C GLY A 27 4.04 4.79 -2.93
N TYR A 28 4.79 5.46 -2.07
CA TYR A 28 5.33 6.79 -2.38
C TYR A 28 6.66 7.04 -1.69
N ASP A 29 7.60 7.62 -2.42
CA ASP A 29 8.87 8.11 -1.91
C ASP A 29 8.75 9.61 -1.66
N PHE A 30 8.58 9.98 -0.39
CA PHE A 30 8.47 11.38 0.01
C PHE A 30 9.79 12.13 -0.15
N LYS A 31 10.92 11.43 0.02
CA LYS A 31 12.24 12.05 -0.07
C LYS A 31 12.59 12.40 -1.51
N ALA A 32 12.19 11.55 -2.46
CA ALA A 32 12.39 11.79 -3.89
C ALA A 32 11.19 12.49 -4.57
N ASN A 33 10.09 12.69 -3.85
CA ASN A 33 8.85 13.27 -4.34
C ASN A 33 8.31 12.57 -5.61
N LYS A 34 8.21 11.23 -5.55
CA LYS A 34 7.74 10.40 -6.67
C LYS A 34 7.06 9.11 -6.19
N GLU A 35 6.24 8.54 -7.07
CA GLU A 35 5.70 7.19 -6.90
C GLU A 35 6.81 6.12 -6.96
N ILE A 36 6.53 4.96 -6.35
CA ILE A 36 7.41 3.79 -6.29
C ILE A 36 6.83 2.65 -7.13
#